data_AF-A0A7R7CLD8-F1
#
_entry.id   AF-A0A7R7CLD8-F1
#
_cell.length_a   1.000
_cell.length_b   1.000
_cell.length_c   1.000
_cell.angle_alpha   90.00
_cell.angle_beta   90.00
_cell.angle_gamma   90.00
#
_symmetry.space_group_name_H-M   'P 1'
#
loop_
_entity.id
_entity.type
_entity.pdbx_description
1 polymer ?
#
loop_
_entity_poly.entity_id
_entity_poly.type
_entity_poly.pdbx_seq_one_letter_code
_entity_poly.pdbx_strand_id
1 'polypeptide(L)'
;MLIRTIGSGDSSTKEAFLSALGMRNEFGRAPWPLPNMKPSSEREFWGWRASQSFKAEAWADSLRVDGEPATLLIFYLDNSLFKAGGFAVTVIYRGTVADEARYFSWRACDHDYKITSSRNCWREYTCTKCGASYDVDSSG
;
A
#
# COMPACT_ATOMS: atom_id res chain seq x y z
N MET A 1 11.27 -9.57 6.46
CA MET A 1 10.68 -8.23 6.60
C MET A 1 9.87 -8.21 7.89
N LEU A 2 9.96 -7.16 8.71
CA LEU A 2 9.15 -7.06 9.93
C LEU A 2 7.82 -6.39 9.60
N ILE A 3 6.70 -7.10 9.77
CA ILE A 3 5.35 -6.52 9.62
C ILE A 3 4.76 -6.26 11.00
N ARG A 4 4.22 -5.05 11.19
CA ARG A 4 3.45 -4.65 12.36
C ARG A 4 2.04 -4.27 11.92
N THR A 5 1.02 -4.89 12.51
CA THR A 5 -0.39 -4.47 12.34
C THR A 5 -0.77 -3.44 13.40
N ILE A 6 -1.73 -2.57 13.09
CA ILE A 6 -2.26 -1.55 14.00
C ILE A 6 -3.71 -1.88 14.37
N GLY A 7 -4.02 -1.82 15.67
CA GLY A 7 -5.33 -2.17 16.24
C GLY A 7 -5.40 -3.61 16.76
N SER A 8 -6.61 -4.09 17.06
CA SER A 8 -6.89 -5.44 17.57
C SER A 8 -6.99 -6.53 16.48
N GLY A 9 -6.72 -6.21 15.21
CA GLY A 9 -6.75 -7.16 14.09
C GLY A 9 -5.35 -7.72 13.79
N ASP A 10 -5.08 -8.99 14.05
CA ASP A 10 -5.60 -10.23 13.42
C ASP A 10 -4.78 -10.62 12.18
N SER A 11 -4.41 -11.90 12.17
CA SER A 11 -3.76 -12.65 11.09
C SER A 11 -4.28 -12.26 9.70
N SER A 12 -5.58 -12.02 9.56
CA SER A 12 -6.24 -11.58 8.33
C SER A 12 -5.69 -10.28 7.73
N THR A 13 -5.35 -9.27 8.54
CA THR A 13 -4.80 -8.00 8.03
C THR A 13 -3.38 -8.19 7.49
N LYS A 14 -2.58 -8.99 8.20
CA LYS A 14 -1.22 -9.35 7.76
C LYS A 14 -1.27 -10.17 6.48
N GLU A 15 -2.16 -11.15 6.39
CA GLU A 15 -2.38 -11.96 5.19
C GLU A 15 -2.83 -11.10 4.00
N ALA A 16 -3.78 -10.18 4.20
CA ALA A 16 -4.22 -9.25 3.17
C ALA A 16 -3.08 -8.34 2.69
N PHE A 17 -2.25 -7.83 3.62
CA PHE A 17 -1.11 -7.00 3.28
C PHE A 17 -0.05 -7.80 2.49
N LEU A 18 0.30 -9.01 2.93
CA LEU A 18 1.22 -9.90 2.20
C LEU A 18 0.67 -10.24 0.82
N SER A 19 -0.61 -10.59 0.72
CA SER A 19 -1.29 -10.88 -0.54
C SER A 19 -1.26 -9.68 -1.49
N ALA A 20 -1.52 -8.47 -0.98
CA ALA A 20 -1.44 -7.22 -1.77
C ALA A 20 -0.03 -6.94 -2.31
N LEU A 21 1.01 -7.37 -1.59
CA LEU A 21 2.41 -7.34 -2.04
C LEU A 21 2.78 -8.52 -2.95
N GLY A 22 1.87 -9.48 -3.20
CA GLY A 22 2.18 -10.70 -3.94
C GLY A 22 3.09 -11.67 -3.18
N MET A 23 3.14 -11.57 -1.86
CA MET A 23 3.97 -12.38 -0.96
C MET A 23 3.15 -13.50 -0.30
N ARG A 24 3.80 -14.64 -0.04
CA ARG A 24 3.20 -15.77 0.69
C ARG A 24 3.40 -15.70 2.20
N ASN A 25 4.47 -15.05 2.66
CA ASN A 25 4.84 -14.88 4.07
C ASN A 25 5.80 -13.70 4.25
N GLU A 26 6.03 -13.27 5.49
CA GLU A 26 6.87 -12.12 5.86
C GLU A 26 8.40 -12.39 5.80
N PHE A 27 8.80 -13.66 5.71
CA PHE A 27 10.21 -14.06 5.71
C PHE A 27 10.88 -13.81 4.34
N GLY A 28 10.08 -13.58 3.30
CA GLY A 28 10.56 -13.14 2.00
C GLY A 28 11.14 -11.72 2.00
N ARG A 29 11.83 -11.39 0.90
CA ARG A 29 12.19 -9.99 0.59
C ARG A 29 10.95 -9.27 0.06
N ALA A 30 10.74 -8.03 0.51
CA ALA A 30 9.72 -7.17 -0.07
C ALA A 30 9.97 -7.03 -1.57
N PRO A 31 8.92 -7.08 -2.41
CA PRO A 31 9.08 -6.83 -3.84
C PRO A 31 9.57 -5.40 -4.06
N TRP A 32 10.44 -5.22 -5.04
CA TRP A 32 10.86 -3.89 -5.49
C TRP A 32 11.06 -3.89 -7.00
N PRO A 33 10.40 -2.98 -7.75
CA PRO A 33 9.41 -2.01 -7.28
C PRO A 33 8.15 -2.67 -6.66
N LEU A 34 7.39 -1.90 -5.87
CA LEU A 34 6.09 -2.36 -5.34
C LEU A 34 5.06 -2.53 -6.48
N PRO A 35 4.01 -3.34 -6.29
CA PRO A 35 2.91 -3.44 -7.26
C PRO A 35 2.29 -2.09 -7.58
N ASN A 36 2.18 -1.79 -8.89
CA ASN A 36 1.63 -0.54 -9.43
C ASN A 36 2.15 0.73 -8.74
N MET A 37 3.44 0.72 -8.37
CA MET A 37 4.10 1.82 -7.67
C MET A 37 4.13 3.08 -8.53
N LYS A 38 3.72 4.21 -7.97
CA LYS A 38 3.76 5.54 -8.61
C LYS A 38 4.49 6.51 -7.67
N PRO A 39 5.41 7.35 -8.17
CA PRO A 39 6.04 8.39 -7.36
C PRO A 39 4.99 9.30 -6.70
N SER A 40 5.26 9.74 -5.49
CA SER A 40 4.47 10.76 -4.79
C SER A 40 5.38 11.87 -4.27
N SER A 41 4.81 13.03 -3.99
CA SER A 41 5.54 14.09 -3.30
C SER A 41 5.70 13.77 -1.81
N GLU A 42 6.70 14.39 -1.17
CA GLU A 42 6.87 14.35 0.28
C GLU A 42 5.61 14.86 1.00
N ARG A 43 5.04 15.97 0.50
CA ARG A 43 3.83 16.58 1.06
C ARG A 43 2.64 15.61 1.06
N GLU A 44 2.42 14.89 -0.03
CA GLU A 44 1.35 13.89 -0.12
C GLU A 44 1.57 12.74 0.85
N PHE A 45 2.80 12.20 0.91
CA PHE A 45 3.16 11.13 1.82
C PHE A 45 2.85 11.51 3.28
N TRP A 46 3.34 12.66 3.73
CA TRP A 46 3.09 13.12 5.09
C TRP A 46 1.63 13.49 5.33
N GLY A 47 0.94 14.00 4.30
CA GLY A 47 -0.49 14.23 4.33
C GLY A 47 -1.26 12.93 4.60
N TRP A 48 -0.95 11.84 3.90
CA TRP A 48 -1.56 10.53 4.16
C TRP A 48 -1.15 9.99 5.53
N ARG A 49 0.13 10.07 5.89
CA ARG A 49 0.64 9.56 7.17
C ARG A 49 0.03 10.24 8.39
N ALA A 50 -0.37 11.51 8.27
CA ALA A 50 -1.01 12.28 9.33
C ALA A 50 -2.55 12.14 9.36
N SER A 51 -3.18 11.96 8.20
CA SER A 51 -4.65 11.98 8.07
C SER A 51 -5.31 10.60 7.98
N GLN A 52 -4.56 9.56 7.63
CA GLN A 52 -5.10 8.23 7.38
C GLN A 52 -4.68 7.23 8.46
N SER A 53 -5.65 6.48 8.98
CA SER A 53 -5.40 5.33 9.84
C SER A 53 -4.96 4.14 9.00
N PHE A 54 -3.65 3.87 8.95
CA PHE A 54 -3.11 2.67 8.28
C PHE A 54 -3.27 1.43 9.16
N LYS A 55 -3.53 0.30 8.50
CA LYS A 55 -3.83 -0.99 9.12
C LYS A 55 -2.57 -1.78 9.45
N ALA A 56 -1.51 -1.59 8.67
CA ALA A 56 -0.23 -2.24 8.91
C ALA A 56 0.93 -1.43 8.33
N GLU A 57 2.14 -1.71 8.82
CA GLU A 57 3.39 -1.23 8.26
C GLU A 57 4.41 -2.37 8.16
N ALA A 58 5.32 -2.27 7.20
CA ALA A 58 6.40 -3.23 7.01
C ALA A 58 7.74 -2.52 6.85
N TRP A 59 8.74 -3.04 7.56
CA TRP A 59 10.12 -2.56 7.53
C TRP A 59 10.99 -3.58 6.79
N ALA A 60 11.57 -3.15 5.68
CA ALA A 60 12.40 -3.95 4.81
C ALA A 60 13.81 -3.33 4.71
N ASP A 61 14.74 -3.88 5.50
CA ASP A 61 16.08 -3.30 5.73
C ASP A 61 17.16 -3.73 4.72
N SER A 62 16.81 -4.51 3.69
CA SER A 62 17.78 -5.01 2.70
C SER A 62 17.32 -4.81 1.27
N LEU A 63 17.27 -3.54 0.85
CA LEU A 63 16.93 -3.15 -0.51
C LEU A 63 18.11 -2.40 -1.17
N ARG A 64 18.18 -2.45 -2.50
CA ARG A 64 18.97 -1.50 -3.29
C ARG A 64 18.04 -0.72 -4.23
N VAL A 65 18.18 0.60 -4.25
CA VAL A 65 17.48 1.50 -5.18
C VAL A 65 18.54 2.14 -6.06
N ASP A 66 18.47 1.91 -7.38
CA ASP A 66 19.45 2.39 -8.34
C ASP A 66 20.92 2.02 -7.98
N GLY A 67 21.12 0.86 -7.35
CA GLY A 67 22.43 0.37 -6.92
C GLY A 67 22.85 0.77 -5.51
N GLU A 68 22.18 1.75 -4.91
CA GLU A 68 22.48 2.26 -3.57
C GLU A 68 21.73 1.49 -2.48
N PRO A 69 22.35 1.22 -1.31
CA PRO A 69 21.66 0.65 -0.17
C PRO A 69 20.48 1.51 0.26
N ALA A 70 19.34 0.87 0.52
CA ALA A 70 18.14 1.57 0.96
C ALA A 70 17.34 0.76 1.97
N THR A 71 16.65 1.49 2.85
CA THR A 71 15.60 0.94 3.71
C THR A 71 14.25 1.30 3.13
N LEU A 72 13.36 0.32 3.04
CA LEU A 72 12.00 0.50 2.54
C LEU A 72 11.00 0.37 3.71
N LEU A 73 10.18 1.40 3.89
CA LEU A 73 9.03 1.37 4.79
C LEU A 73 7.75 1.40 3.96
N ILE A 74 6.88 0.43 4.18
CA ILE A 74 5.62 0.26 3.45
C ILE A 74 4.47 0.41 4.43
N PHE A 75 3.48 1.23 4.09
CA PHE A 75 2.26 1.42 4.86
C PHE A 75 1.06 0.86 4.07
N TYR A 76 0.22 0.11 4.76
CA TYR A 76 -0.97 -0.52 4.20
C TYR A 76 -2.24 0.17 4.73
N LEU A 77 -3.03 0.72 3.81
CA LEU A 77 -4.25 1.46 4.12
C LEU A 77 -5.50 0.61 3.87
N ASP A 78 -5.66 0.14 2.63
CA ASP A 78 -6.84 -0.61 2.19
C ASP A 78 -8.18 0.08 2.52
N ASN A 79 -8.29 1.32 2.04
CA ASN A 79 -9.53 2.10 2.00
C ASN A 79 -9.97 2.32 0.53
N SER A 80 -11.03 3.10 0.29
CA SER A 80 -11.54 3.35 -1.06
C SER A 80 -10.50 3.99 -2.00
N LEU A 81 -9.62 4.84 -1.48
CA LEU A 81 -8.56 5.48 -2.27
C LEU A 81 -7.37 4.54 -2.53
N PHE A 82 -7.08 3.62 -1.60
CA PHE A 82 -5.91 2.73 -1.64
C PHE A 82 -6.30 1.25 -1.49
N LYS A 83 -7.37 0.82 -2.17
CA LYS A 83 -7.89 -0.56 -2.05
C LYS A 83 -6.78 -1.57 -2.33
N ALA A 84 -6.53 -2.47 -1.37
CA ALA A 84 -5.40 -3.40 -1.40
C ALA A 84 -4.05 -2.71 -1.68
N GLY A 85 -3.78 -1.59 -1.01
CA GLY A 85 -2.58 -0.79 -1.24
C GLY A 85 -2.33 0.24 -0.15
N GLY A 86 -1.46 1.20 -0.45
CA GLY A 86 -1.12 2.29 0.46
C GLY A 86 0.00 3.16 -0.08
N PHE A 87 0.91 3.54 0.80
CA PHE A 87 2.04 4.42 0.48
C PHE A 87 3.33 3.84 1.05
N ALA A 88 4.47 4.29 0.54
CA ALA A 88 5.77 3.79 0.92
C ALA A 88 6.82 4.90 0.85
N VAL A 89 7.91 4.72 1.58
CA VAL A 89 9.09 5.56 1.51
C VAL A 89 10.33 4.68 1.44
N THR A 90 11.27 5.05 0.57
CA THR A 90 12.63 4.52 0.61
C THR A 90 13.57 5.58 1.12
N VAL A 91 14.41 5.21 2.07
CA VAL A 91 15.55 6.02 2.53
C VAL A 91 16.81 5.42 1.91
N ILE A 92 17.47 6.17 1.05
CA ILE A 92 18.69 5.78 0.34
C ILE A 92 19.89 6.28 1.13
N TYR A 93 20.87 5.41 1.33
CA TYR A 93 22.08 5.69 2.10
C TYR A 93 23.28 5.79 1.17
N ARG A 94 24.08 6.85 1.34
CA ARG A 94 25.42 6.96 0.72
C ARG A 94 26.46 6.80 1.82
N GLY A 95 27.05 5.61 1.88
CA GLY A 95 27.87 5.21 3.03
C GLY A 95 27.00 4.92 4.25
N THR A 96 27.25 5.60 5.37
CA THR A 96 26.51 5.41 6.64
C THR A 96 25.46 6.49 6.90
N VAL A 97 25.26 7.42 5.96
CA VAL A 97 24.39 8.58 6.13
C VAL A 97 23.15 8.44 5.26
N ALA A 98 21.98 8.71 5.83
CA ALA A 98 20.74 8.84 5.06
C ALA A 98 20.85 10.10 4.18
N ASP A 99 20.78 9.92 2.87
CA ASP A 99 21.08 10.97 1.89
C ASP A 99 19.81 11.43 1.15
N GLU A 100 18.97 10.50 0.72
CA GLU A 100 17.78 10.79 -0.07
C GLU A 100 16.58 9.99 0.41
N ALA A 101 15.40 10.63 0.50
CA ALA A 101 14.14 9.94 0.69
C ALA A 101 13.28 10.05 -0.57
N ARG A 102 12.72 8.92 -1.02
CA ARG A 102 11.77 8.89 -2.14
C ARG A 102 10.45 8.32 -1.67
N TYR A 103 9.36 8.92 -2.13
CA TYR A 103 8.01 8.64 -1.67
C TYR A 103 7.17 8.05 -2.79
N PHE A 104 6.29 7.13 -2.44
CA PHE A 104 5.49 6.40 -3.41
C PHE A 104 4.08 6.14 -2.89
N SER A 105 3.15 6.03 -3.84
CA SER A 105 1.90 5.30 -3.67
C SER A 105 2.01 3.94 -4.34
N TRP A 106 1.30 2.93 -3.84
CA TRP A 106 1.31 1.58 -4.41
C TRP A 106 -0.05 0.90 -4.24
N ARG A 107 -0.37 -0.04 -5.12
CA ARG A 107 -1.62 -0.81 -5.11
C ARG A 107 -1.41 -2.20 -5.69
N ALA A 108 -2.02 -3.23 -5.11
CA ALA A 108 -1.99 -4.59 -5.66
C ALA A 108 -2.47 -4.65 -7.12
N CYS A 109 -3.43 -3.79 -7.48
CA CYS A 109 -3.94 -3.63 -8.84
C CYS A 109 -4.08 -2.14 -9.20
N ASP A 110 -3.71 -1.78 -10.43
CA ASP A 110 -4.12 -0.52 -11.06
C ASP A 110 -5.59 -0.65 -11.48
N HIS A 111 -6.45 -0.56 -10.47
CA HIS A 111 -7.86 -0.90 -10.56
C HIS A 111 -8.56 -0.13 -11.67
N ASP A 112 -9.27 -0.87 -12.52
CA ASP A 112 -10.20 -0.33 -13.52
C ASP A 112 -11.62 -0.68 -13.06
N TYR A 113 -12.18 0.18 -12.21
CA TYR A 113 -13.49 -0.04 -11.61
C TYR A 113 -14.62 0.26 -12.58
N LYS A 114 -15.56 -0.67 -12.71
CA LYS A 114 -16.83 -0.47 -13.42
C LYS A 114 -18.00 -0.74 -12.49
N ILE A 115 -19.10 -0.03 -12.72
CA ILE A 115 -20.35 -0.28 -12.01
C ILE A 115 -20.86 -1.65 -12.43
N THR A 116 -21.03 -2.55 -11.48
CA THR A 116 -21.54 -3.91 -11.69
C THR A 116 -22.95 -4.08 -11.15
N SER A 117 -23.34 -3.24 -10.19
CA SER A 117 -24.70 -3.22 -9.66
C SER A 117 -25.10 -1.81 -9.25
N SER A 118 -26.33 -1.44 -9.57
CA SER A 118 -26.91 -0.14 -9.23
C SER A 118 -28.36 -0.37 -8.79
N ARG A 119 -28.67 -0.06 -7.53
CA ARG A 119 -30.02 -0.15 -6.97
C ARG A 119 -30.30 1.08 -6.13
N ASN A 120 -31.34 1.84 -6.48
CA ASN A 120 -31.73 3.09 -5.80
C ASN A 120 -30.51 4.01 -5.55
N CYS A 121 -30.08 4.12 -4.29
CA CYS A 121 -28.99 4.97 -3.81
C CYS A 121 -27.65 4.24 -3.63
N TRP A 122 -27.61 2.94 -3.94
CA TRP A 122 -26.46 2.07 -3.75
C TRP A 122 -25.81 1.75 -5.11
N ARG A 123 -24.50 1.95 -5.19
CA ARG A 123 -23.67 1.61 -6.35
C ARG A 123 -22.52 0.73 -5.92
N GLU A 124 -22.38 -0.42 -6.57
CA GLU A 124 -21.21 -1.29 -6.44
C GLU A 124 -20.28 -1.10 -7.63
N TYR A 125 -19.01 -0.90 -7.32
CA TYR A 125 -17.93 -0.81 -8.28
C TYR A 125 -17.03 -2.01 -8.12
N THR A 126 -16.85 -2.80 -9.18
CA THR A 126 -15.94 -3.94 -9.21
C THR A 126 -14.82 -3.70 -10.21
N CYS A 127 -13.58 -3.98 -9.81
CA CYS A 127 -12.42 -3.90 -10.67
C CYS A 127 -12.45 -5.01 -11.71
N THR A 128 -12.37 -4.65 -12.99
CA THR A 128 -12.43 -5.59 -14.12
C THR A 128 -11.21 -6.53 -14.20
N LYS A 129 -10.10 -6.16 -13.56
CA LYS A 129 -8.83 -6.90 -13.61
C LYS A 129 -8.66 -7.90 -12.46
N CYS A 130 -9.04 -7.52 -11.24
CA CYS A 130 -8.79 -8.33 -10.04
C CYS A 130 -10.05 -8.68 -9.24
N GLY A 131 -11.23 -8.21 -9.64
CA GLY A 131 -12.49 -8.52 -8.97
C GLY A 131 -12.70 -7.84 -7.61
N ALA A 132 -11.75 -7.01 -7.15
CA ALA A 132 -11.95 -6.23 -5.92
C ALA A 132 -13.17 -5.31 -6.07
N SER A 133 -14.02 -5.23 -5.06
CA SER A 133 -15.18 -4.33 -5.05
C SER A 133 -15.19 -3.36 -3.87
N TYR A 134 -15.89 -2.25 -4.09
CA TYR A 134 -16.34 -1.34 -3.05
C TYR A 134 -17.71 -0.80 -3.43
N ASP A 135 -18.48 -0.45 -2.41
CA ASP A 135 -19.79 0.14 -2.56
C ASP A 135 -19.82 1.60 -2.10
N VAL A 136 -20.74 2.37 -2.68
CA VAL A 136 -21.05 3.75 -2.32
C VAL A 136 -22.54 3.84 -2.06
N ASP A 137 -22.91 4.19 -0.84
CA ASP A 137 -24.28 4.52 -0.47
C ASP A 137 -24.47 6.04 -0.51
N SER A 138 -25.42 6.50 -1.32
CA SER A 138 -25.76 7.91 -1.53
C SER A 138 -27.10 8.29 -0.91
N SER A 139 -27.67 7.49 0.00
CA SER A 139 -28.97 7.74 0.62
C SER A 139 -28.98 8.87 1.68
N GLY A 140 -28.02 9.80 1.60
CA GLY A 140 -27.88 10.91 2.54
C GLY A 140 -29.02 11.91 2.50
#